data_AF-A0AA43I2G9-F1
#
_entry.id   AF-A0AA43I2G9-F1
#
_cell.length_a   1.000
_cell.length_b   1.000
_cell.length_c   1.000
_cell.angle_alpha   90.00
_cell.angle_beta   90.00
_cell.angle_gamma   90.00
#
_symmetry.space_group_name_H-M   'P 1'
#
loop_
_entity.id
_entity.type
_entity.pdbx_description
1 polymer ?
#
loop_
_entity_poly.entity_id
_entity_poly.type
_entity_poly.pdbx_seq_one_letter_code
_entity_poly.pdbx_strand_id
1 'polypeptide(L)'
;MKWFNLLVCLCVLTACNHKPKEQEAEKAKAPVFEMVDVPALISDRMERANYLIDHYWDKFDFNDTTYIHYPEVTEQAFSNFLGFMPYAHPDKVSSAIKKMLTKAEAEPKVYAYFTDLYEHYLYDPNSQMRNEELFIIVLEAMTESSLLNEDEKVRPTHLLEVARRNRLGDPAIDFDYTLSNGKRGRLYDVSAEYLILYFYNPDCDACREMTLELKQSSVFKGFMESKKVKVLAVYPDEDVQAWKEHLGEMPSDWILSYDKEVKLREKELYDLKAIPCLYLLNKEKVVLLKDASFHQVEAFLYNSQL
;
A
#
# COMPACT_ATOMS: atom_id res chain seq x y z
N MET A 1 0.66 -22.52 -78.57
CA MET A 1 1.25 -23.88 -78.59
C MET A 1 1.55 -24.24 -77.14
N LYS A 2 0.68 -24.97 -76.45
CA LYS A 2 0.55 -26.44 -76.42
C LYS A 2 1.81 -27.14 -75.83
N TRP A 3 1.56 -27.80 -74.68
CA TRP A 3 2.21 -28.99 -74.08
C TRP A 3 3.08 -28.68 -72.84
N PHE A 4 2.61 -28.90 -71.60
CA PHE A 4 2.33 -30.17 -70.88
C PHE A 4 3.59 -31.04 -70.75
N ASN A 5 4.21 -31.04 -69.56
CA ASN A 5 4.82 -32.24 -69.01
C ASN A 5 4.80 -32.20 -67.48
N LEU A 6 4.08 -33.19 -66.96
CA LEU A 6 3.87 -33.57 -65.59
C LEU A 6 5.16 -34.24 -65.08
N LEU A 7 5.72 -33.78 -63.95
CA LEU A 7 6.78 -34.53 -63.26
C LEU A 7 6.26 -34.92 -61.88
N VAL A 8 5.75 -36.16 -61.84
CA VAL A 8 5.41 -36.89 -60.63
C VAL A 8 6.73 -37.36 -60.02
N CYS A 9 7.14 -36.76 -58.91
CA CYS A 9 8.16 -37.35 -58.03
C CYS A 9 7.45 -38.16 -56.94
N LEU A 10 7.49 -39.48 -57.12
CA LEU A 10 7.11 -40.48 -56.13
C LEU A 10 7.95 -40.31 -54.86
N CYS A 11 7.26 -40.31 -53.72
CA CYS A 11 7.87 -40.44 -52.40
C CYS A 11 8.59 -41.79 -52.27
N VAL A 12 9.88 -41.76 -51.91
CA VAL A 12 10.54 -42.90 -51.28
C VAL A 12 10.89 -42.48 -49.86
N LEU A 13 10.10 -42.99 -48.92
CA LEU A 13 10.35 -42.92 -47.49
C LEU A 13 11.56 -43.80 -47.16
N THR A 14 12.71 -43.18 -46.90
CA THR A 14 13.78 -43.82 -46.12
C THR A 14 13.76 -43.23 -44.71
N ALA A 15 13.33 -44.07 -43.78
CA ALA A 15 13.25 -43.78 -42.36
C ALA A 15 14.66 -43.55 -41.78
N CYS A 16 15.00 -42.29 -41.52
CA CYS A 16 16.02 -41.94 -40.53
C CYS A 16 15.32 -41.73 -39.20
N ASN A 17 15.40 -42.76 -38.35
CA ASN A 17 14.87 -42.77 -36.99
C ASN A 17 15.75 -41.89 -36.09
N HIS A 18 15.63 -40.57 -36.19
CA HIS A 18 16.15 -39.63 -35.20
C HIS A 18 15.00 -39.23 -34.28
N LYS A 19 14.87 -39.95 -33.16
CA LYS A 19 14.15 -39.40 -32.01
C LYS A 19 14.92 -38.15 -31.56
N PRO A 20 14.32 -36.95 -31.50
CA PRO A 20 14.91 -35.90 -30.70
C PRO A 20 14.96 -36.43 -29.28
N LYS A 21 16.15 -36.46 -28.67
CA LYS A 21 16.22 -36.52 -27.21
C LYS A 21 15.58 -35.22 -26.73
N GLU A 22 14.33 -35.30 -26.26
CA GLU A 22 13.89 -34.41 -25.20
C GLU A 22 14.88 -34.60 -24.06
N GLN A 23 15.87 -33.71 -24.00
CA GLN A 23 16.46 -33.38 -22.71
C GLN A 23 15.33 -32.73 -21.94
N GLU A 24 14.62 -33.52 -21.14
CA GLU A 24 14.01 -32.98 -19.93
C GLU A 24 15.15 -32.26 -19.21
N ALA A 25 15.18 -30.93 -19.33
CA ALA A 25 15.93 -30.11 -18.40
C ALA A 25 15.45 -30.54 -17.03
N GLU A 26 16.33 -31.20 -16.28
CA GLU A 26 16.12 -31.57 -14.89
C GLU A 26 15.66 -30.28 -14.19
N LYS A 27 14.36 -30.13 -13.93
CA LYS A 27 13.85 -28.97 -13.21
C LYS A 27 14.52 -29.03 -11.86
N ALA A 28 15.48 -28.13 -11.64
CA ALA A 28 16.12 -27.97 -10.35
C ALA A 28 15.02 -27.90 -9.30
N LYS A 29 15.12 -28.74 -8.27
CA LYS A 29 14.12 -28.78 -7.20
C LYS A 29 14.03 -27.38 -6.60
N ALA A 30 12.81 -26.81 -6.57
CA ALA A 30 12.60 -25.49 -5.99
C ALA A 30 13.16 -25.45 -4.56
N PRO A 31 13.86 -24.38 -4.17
CA PRO A 31 14.39 -24.26 -2.83
C PRO A 31 13.22 -24.18 -1.83
N VAL A 32 13.46 -24.58 -0.58
CA VAL A 32 12.45 -24.54 0.48
C VAL A 32 12.89 -23.52 1.52
N PHE A 33 12.03 -22.54 1.80
CA PHE A 33 12.29 -21.61 2.90
C PHE A 33 12.17 -22.33 4.25
N GLU A 34 13.21 -22.26 5.07
CA GLU A 34 13.27 -22.91 6.37
C GLU A 34 13.28 -21.86 7.49
N MET A 35 12.23 -21.87 8.32
CA MET A 35 12.18 -21.02 9.52
C MET A 35 13.07 -21.58 10.64
N VAL A 36 13.45 -20.70 11.57
CA VAL A 36 14.05 -21.13 12.83
C VAL A 36 12.99 -21.70 13.77
N ASP A 37 13.38 -22.70 14.57
CA ASP A 37 12.52 -23.20 15.65
C ASP A 37 12.56 -22.21 16.83
N VAL A 38 11.39 -21.89 17.36
CA VAL A 38 11.30 -21.09 18.58
C VAL A 38 11.62 -21.98 19.78
N PRO A 39 12.64 -21.66 20.60
CA PRO A 39 12.97 -22.45 21.77
C PRO A 39 11.77 -22.66 22.68
N ALA A 40 11.55 -23.90 23.13
CA ALA A 40 10.39 -24.28 23.95
C ALA A 40 10.30 -23.50 25.28
N LEU A 41 11.42 -22.93 25.74
CA LEU A 41 11.51 -22.06 26.91
C LEU A 41 10.80 -20.70 26.72
N ILE A 42 10.61 -20.25 25.47
CA ILE A 42 9.91 -18.99 25.17
C ILE A 42 8.42 -19.31 25.03
N SER A 43 7.68 -19.16 26.12
CA SER A 43 6.25 -19.43 26.19
C SER A 43 5.38 -18.19 25.95
N ASP A 44 5.88 -16.99 26.28
CA ASP A 44 5.13 -15.75 26.10
C ASP A 44 4.91 -15.43 24.61
N ARG A 45 3.70 -15.02 24.24
CA ARG A 45 3.33 -14.82 22.83
C ARG A 45 4.14 -13.72 22.15
N MET A 46 4.34 -12.59 22.84
CA MET A 46 5.08 -11.45 22.28
C MET A 46 6.56 -11.79 22.18
N GLU A 47 7.14 -12.45 23.20
CA GLU A 47 8.53 -12.89 23.15
C GLU A 47 8.78 -13.93 22.04
N ARG A 48 7.82 -14.82 21.79
CA ARG A 48 7.87 -15.75 20.64
C ARG A 48 7.86 -15.00 19.32
N ALA A 49 7.00 -14.00 19.16
CA ALA A 49 6.95 -13.17 17.95
C ALA A 49 8.24 -12.37 17.77
N ASN A 50 8.75 -11.74 18.84
CA ASN A 50 10.04 -11.03 18.85
C ASN A 50 11.19 -11.93 18.39
N TYR A 51 11.27 -13.15 18.92
CA TYR A 51 12.27 -14.13 18.51
C TYR A 51 12.12 -14.52 17.05
N LEU A 52 10.89 -14.82 16.61
CA LEU A 52 10.61 -15.22 15.23
C LEU A 52 11.06 -14.16 14.23
N ILE A 53 10.72 -12.88 14.43
CA ILE A 53 11.06 -11.84 13.46
C ILE A 53 12.56 -11.51 13.46
N ASP A 54 13.25 -11.60 14.60
CA ASP A 54 14.68 -11.33 14.68
C ASP A 54 15.52 -12.41 13.99
N HIS A 55 15.05 -13.65 14.04
CA HIS A 55 15.75 -14.83 13.52
C HIS A 55 15.13 -15.39 12.22
N TYR A 56 14.09 -14.74 11.68
CA TYR A 56 13.30 -15.26 10.56
C TYR A 56 14.15 -15.63 9.34
N TRP A 57 15.12 -14.76 9.03
CA TRP A 57 15.99 -14.86 7.87
C TRP A 57 17.38 -15.43 8.21
N ASP A 58 17.55 -16.17 9.30
CA ASP A 58 18.86 -16.69 9.70
C ASP A 58 19.34 -17.87 8.85
N LYS A 59 18.42 -18.65 8.28
CA LYS A 59 18.75 -19.77 7.37
C LYS A 59 18.69 -19.38 5.88
N PHE A 60 18.33 -18.13 5.57
CA PHE A 60 18.22 -17.63 4.20
C PHE A 60 19.57 -17.07 3.73
N ASP A 61 20.08 -17.57 2.59
CA ASP A 61 21.31 -17.04 1.99
C ASP A 61 20.99 -15.87 1.05
N PHE A 62 21.32 -14.66 1.47
CA PHE A 62 21.09 -13.44 0.68
C PHE A 62 22.03 -13.31 -0.52
N ASN A 63 23.06 -14.14 -0.68
CA ASN A 63 23.89 -14.18 -1.88
C ASN A 63 23.30 -15.08 -2.97
N ASP A 64 22.32 -15.92 -2.63
CA ASP A 64 21.73 -16.89 -3.55
C ASP A 64 20.60 -16.26 -4.38
N THR A 65 20.93 -15.90 -5.62
CA THR A 65 19.97 -15.39 -6.61
C THR A 65 18.99 -16.45 -7.13
N THR A 66 19.08 -17.72 -6.71
CA THR A 66 18.11 -18.75 -7.10
C THR A 66 16.72 -18.40 -6.56
N TYR A 67 16.63 -17.90 -5.33
CA TYR A 67 15.36 -17.61 -4.65
C TYR A 67 14.50 -16.56 -5.34
N ILE A 68 15.10 -15.60 -6.04
CA ILE A 68 14.35 -14.58 -6.80
C ILE A 68 13.68 -15.14 -8.06
N HIS A 69 14.05 -16.35 -8.49
CA HIS A 69 13.42 -17.07 -9.60
C HIS A 69 12.27 -18.00 -9.15
N TYR A 70 12.05 -18.14 -7.83
CA TYR A 70 10.96 -18.91 -7.24
C TYR A 70 10.11 -18.01 -6.33
N PRO A 71 9.40 -17.02 -6.90
CA PRO A 71 8.62 -16.06 -6.12
C PRO A 71 7.59 -16.75 -5.22
N GLU A 72 7.02 -17.89 -5.62
CA GLU A 72 6.08 -18.66 -4.80
C GLU A 72 6.65 -19.11 -3.45
N VAL A 73 7.98 -19.22 -3.33
CA VAL A 73 8.67 -19.56 -2.08
C VAL A 73 9.03 -18.28 -1.32
N THR A 74 9.75 -17.37 -1.97
CA THR A 74 10.34 -16.20 -1.31
C THR A 74 9.29 -15.15 -0.95
N GLU A 75 8.31 -14.93 -1.82
CA GLU A 75 7.21 -14.00 -1.57
C GLU A 75 6.30 -14.50 -0.46
N GLN A 76 5.98 -15.81 -0.42
CA GLN A 76 5.20 -16.39 0.67
C GLN A 76 5.94 -16.30 2.00
N ALA A 77 7.26 -16.57 2.01
CA ALA A 77 8.09 -16.39 3.19
C ALA A 77 8.09 -14.93 3.65
N PHE A 78 8.16 -13.98 2.72
CA PHE A 78 8.12 -12.55 3.01
C PHE A 78 6.76 -12.08 3.55
N SER A 79 5.64 -12.51 2.95
CA SER A 79 4.30 -12.22 3.46
C SER A 79 4.11 -12.76 4.88
N ASN A 80 4.59 -13.98 5.16
CA ASN A 80 4.58 -14.55 6.51
C ASN A 80 5.41 -13.72 7.50
N PHE A 81 6.59 -13.24 7.09
CA PHE A 81 7.42 -12.35 7.90
C PHE A 81 6.67 -11.09 8.32
N LEU A 82 6.01 -10.41 7.37
CA LEU A 82 5.17 -9.25 7.65
C LEU A 82 3.99 -9.61 8.56
N GLY A 83 3.40 -10.80 8.38
CA GLY A 83 2.29 -11.31 9.19
C GLY A 83 2.62 -11.51 10.68
N PHE A 84 3.89 -11.64 11.05
CA PHE A 84 4.30 -11.73 12.46
C PHE A 84 4.46 -10.36 13.15
N MET A 85 4.63 -9.27 12.38
CA MET A 85 4.90 -7.93 12.92
C MET A 85 3.84 -7.40 13.87
N PRO A 86 2.52 -7.59 13.64
CA PRO A 86 1.49 -7.12 14.56
C PRO A 86 1.54 -7.75 15.96
N TYR A 87 2.28 -8.85 16.14
CA TYR A 87 2.39 -9.57 17.41
C TYR A 87 3.70 -9.30 18.15
N ALA A 88 4.62 -8.53 17.56
CA ALA A 88 5.92 -8.21 18.12
C ALA A 88 5.99 -6.79 18.66
N HIS A 89 6.99 -6.51 19.48
CA HIS A 89 7.24 -5.16 20.00
C HIS A 89 7.69 -4.22 18.85
N PRO A 90 7.20 -2.96 18.77
CA PRO A 90 7.54 -2.04 17.67
C PRO A 90 9.05 -1.86 17.43
N ASP A 91 9.85 -1.74 18.50
CA ASP A 91 11.31 -1.63 18.37
C ASP A 91 11.94 -2.88 17.74
N LYS A 92 11.39 -4.07 18.01
CA LYS A 92 11.85 -5.33 17.41
C LYS A 92 11.46 -5.43 15.95
N VAL A 93 10.26 -4.96 15.58
CA VAL A 93 9.82 -4.84 14.18
C VAL A 93 10.77 -3.95 13.39
N SER A 94 11.07 -2.74 13.90
CA SER A 94 11.99 -1.82 13.24
C SER A 94 13.38 -2.45 13.05
N SER A 95 13.93 -3.04 14.11
CA SER A 95 15.23 -3.72 14.04
C SER A 95 15.23 -4.90 13.07
N ALA A 96 14.15 -5.69 13.00
CA ALA A 96 14.07 -6.86 12.14
C ALA A 96 14.04 -6.49 10.65
N ILE A 97 13.25 -5.47 10.27
CA ILE A 97 13.19 -4.96 8.90
C ILE A 97 14.56 -4.41 8.49
N LYS A 98 15.17 -3.54 9.31
CA LYS A 98 16.50 -2.97 9.04
C LYS A 98 17.56 -4.06 8.90
N LYS A 99 17.62 -5.02 9.83
CA LYS A 99 18.57 -6.15 9.80
C LYS A 99 18.43 -6.98 8.53
N MET A 100 17.20 -7.26 8.11
CA MET A 100 16.94 -8.03 6.90
C MET A 100 17.42 -7.28 5.65
N LEU A 101 17.11 -5.99 5.51
CA LEU A 101 17.58 -5.17 4.39
C LEU A 101 19.11 -5.06 4.38
N THR A 102 19.76 -4.88 5.54
CA THR A 102 21.22 -4.91 5.64
C THR A 102 21.81 -6.25 5.20
N LYS A 103 21.20 -7.38 5.56
CA LYS A 103 21.65 -8.70 5.05
C LYS A 103 21.50 -8.80 3.53
N ALA A 104 20.41 -8.24 2.97
CA ALA A 104 20.17 -8.23 1.54
C ALA A 104 21.16 -7.37 0.74
N GLU A 105 21.84 -6.40 1.36
CA GLU A 105 22.88 -5.59 0.71
C GLU A 105 24.06 -6.43 0.17
N ALA A 106 24.19 -7.69 0.59
CA ALA A 106 25.20 -8.61 0.10
C ALA A 106 25.11 -8.89 -1.42
N GLU A 107 23.92 -8.81 -2.02
CA GLU A 107 23.68 -9.04 -3.44
C GLU A 107 22.64 -8.05 -3.99
N PRO A 108 23.05 -7.12 -4.89
CA PRO A 108 22.17 -6.06 -5.39
C PRO A 108 20.83 -6.53 -5.94
N LYS A 109 20.80 -7.67 -6.64
CA LYS A 109 19.54 -8.22 -7.20
C LYS A 109 18.58 -8.70 -6.12
N VAL A 110 19.11 -9.27 -5.04
CA VAL A 110 18.31 -9.73 -3.90
C VAL A 110 17.79 -8.53 -3.11
N TYR A 111 18.62 -7.50 -2.91
CA TYR A 111 18.20 -6.24 -2.30
C TYR A 111 17.04 -5.61 -3.08
N ALA A 112 17.19 -5.41 -4.39
CA ALA A 112 16.16 -4.84 -5.25
C ALA A 112 14.84 -5.66 -5.20
N TYR A 113 14.95 -6.99 -5.26
CA TYR A 113 13.80 -7.88 -5.15
C TYR A 113 13.02 -7.69 -3.83
N PHE A 114 13.72 -7.61 -2.69
CA PHE A 114 13.05 -7.42 -1.41
C PHE A 114 12.48 -6.00 -1.23
N THR A 115 13.14 -4.96 -1.75
CA THR A 115 12.57 -3.61 -1.72
C THR A 115 11.31 -3.51 -2.59
N ASP A 116 11.27 -4.21 -3.73
CA ASP A 116 10.08 -4.31 -4.56
C ASP A 116 8.94 -5.06 -3.84
N LEU A 117 9.26 -6.13 -3.09
CA LEU A 117 8.28 -6.81 -2.24
C LEU A 117 7.75 -5.93 -1.11
N TYR A 118 8.61 -5.15 -0.44
CA TYR A 118 8.15 -4.20 0.56
C TYR A 118 7.22 -3.14 -0.06
N GLU A 119 7.55 -2.59 -1.23
CA GLU A 119 6.67 -1.64 -1.93
C GLU A 119 5.34 -2.30 -2.31
N HIS A 120 5.37 -3.49 -2.89
CA HIS A 120 4.17 -4.23 -3.28
C HIS A 120 3.24 -4.51 -2.08
N TYR A 121 3.79 -5.02 -0.97
CA TYR A 121 2.95 -5.41 0.17
C TYR A 121 2.57 -4.23 1.06
N LEU A 122 3.46 -3.26 1.27
CA LEU A 122 3.24 -2.22 2.29
C LEU A 122 2.79 -0.87 1.72
N TYR A 123 3.00 -0.60 0.43
CA TYR A 123 2.73 0.70 -0.19
C TYR A 123 1.69 0.67 -1.31
N ASP A 124 1.63 -0.41 -2.12
CA ASP A 124 0.65 -0.56 -3.20
C ASP A 124 -0.78 -0.33 -2.67
N PRO A 125 -1.57 0.59 -3.27
CA PRO A 125 -2.93 0.84 -2.85
C PRO A 125 -3.86 -0.38 -2.86
N ASN A 126 -3.57 -1.38 -3.70
CA ASN A 126 -4.36 -2.61 -3.83
C ASN A 126 -3.93 -3.71 -2.85
N SER A 127 -2.84 -3.51 -2.10
CA SER A 127 -2.38 -4.49 -1.13
C SER A 127 -3.28 -4.51 0.11
N GLN A 128 -3.70 -5.70 0.51
CA GLN A 128 -4.42 -5.92 1.77
C GLN A 128 -3.50 -5.82 3.00
N MET A 129 -2.18 -5.89 2.80
CA MET A 129 -1.17 -5.80 3.86
C MET A 129 -0.56 -4.39 3.98
N ARG A 130 -1.12 -3.41 3.28
CA ARG A 130 -0.66 -2.03 3.26
C ARG A 130 -0.47 -1.50 4.68
N ASN A 131 0.71 -0.97 4.97
CA ASN A 131 1.04 -0.42 6.28
C ASN A 131 2.16 0.61 6.11
N GLU A 132 1.76 1.88 6.07
CA GLU A 132 2.68 3.00 5.84
C GLU A 132 3.70 3.15 6.98
N GLU A 133 3.35 2.80 8.22
CA GLU A 133 4.28 2.84 9.37
C GLU A 133 5.42 1.85 9.22
N LEU A 134 5.13 0.65 8.68
CA LEU A 134 6.18 -0.31 8.32
C LEU A 134 6.96 0.13 7.09
N PHE A 135 6.30 0.73 6.11
CA PHE A 135 6.96 1.21 4.90
C PHE A 135 7.91 2.38 5.19
N ILE A 136 7.58 3.27 6.14
CA ILE A 136 8.49 4.32 6.63
C ILE A 136 9.81 3.73 7.12
N ILE A 137 9.78 2.62 7.87
CA ILE A 137 10.99 1.94 8.36
C ILE A 137 11.83 1.42 7.19
N VAL A 138 11.19 0.87 6.15
CA VAL A 138 11.86 0.41 4.93
C VAL A 138 12.52 1.57 4.21
N LEU A 139 11.79 2.67 4.00
CA LEU A 139 12.30 3.87 3.35
C LEU A 139 13.48 4.47 4.11
N GLU A 140 13.41 4.55 5.44
CA GLU A 140 14.54 4.96 6.29
C GLU A 140 15.76 4.07 6.05
N ALA A 141 15.59 2.74 6.08
CA ALA A 141 16.67 1.80 5.81
C ALA A 141 17.26 1.98 4.39
N MET A 142 16.43 2.22 3.38
CA MET A 142 16.89 2.49 2.01
C MET A 142 17.69 3.79 1.92
N THR A 143 17.25 4.86 2.59
CA THR A 143 17.98 6.13 2.60
C THR A 143 19.33 6.02 3.33
N GLU A 144 19.42 5.15 4.33
CA GLU A 144 20.63 4.87 5.11
C GLU A 144 21.54 3.81 4.45
N SER A 145 21.05 3.12 3.41
CA SER A 145 21.75 2.01 2.74
C SER A 145 23.12 2.42 2.21
N SER A 146 24.10 1.53 2.39
CA SER A 146 25.45 1.71 1.83
C SER A 146 25.58 1.18 0.40
N LEU A 147 24.63 0.35 -0.02
CA LEU A 147 24.56 -0.23 -1.36
C LEU A 147 24.02 0.78 -2.38
N LEU A 148 22.99 1.55 -2.00
CA LEU A 148 22.36 2.53 -2.89
C LEU A 148 23.21 3.79 -3.06
N ASN A 149 23.36 4.25 -4.29
CA ASN A 149 23.95 5.55 -4.59
C ASN A 149 22.93 6.70 -4.39
N GLU A 150 23.38 7.95 -4.49
CA GLU A 150 22.53 9.12 -4.27
C GLU A 150 21.34 9.22 -5.24
N ASP A 151 21.51 8.83 -6.50
CA ASP A 151 20.43 8.85 -7.50
C ASP A 151 19.36 7.79 -7.16
N GLU A 152 19.77 6.61 -6.71
CA GLU A 152 18.89 5.53 -6.26
C GLU A 152 18.13 5.90 -4.98
N LYS A 153 18.68 6.79 -4.15
CA LYS A 153 18.05 7.29 -2.92
C LYS A 153 17.02 8.40 -3.14
N VAL A 154 16.95 9.01 -4.32
CA VAL A 154 16.01 10.11 -4.62
C VAL A 154 14.56 9.68 -4.39
N ARG A 155 14.13 8.55 -4.98
CA ARG A 155 12.75 8.07 -4.85
C ARG A 155 12.41 7.67 -3.40
N PRO A 156 13.20 6.85 -2.70
CA PRO A 156 12.92 6.52 -1.30
C PRO A 156 12.87 7.76 -0.39
N THR A 157 13.75 8.73 -0.61
CA THR A 157 13.75 10.00 0.15
C THR A 157 12.45 10.77 -0.09
N HIS A 158 12.02 10.92 -1.35
CA HIS A 158 10.75 11.57 -1.70
C HIS A 158 9.55 10.86 -1.05
N LEU A 159 9.48 9.54 -1.18
CA LEU A 159 8.40 8.74 -0.57
C LEU A 159 8.40 8.87 0.95
N LEU A 160 9.56 8.95 1.60
CA LEU A 160 9.68 9.14 3.05
C LEU A 160 9.17 10.51 3.47
N GLU A 161 9.49 11.56 2.70
CA GLU A 161 8.96 12.90 2.94
C GLU A 161 7.44 12.96 2.81
N VAL A 162 6.86 12.30 1.80
CA VAL A 162 5.41 12.22 1.61
C VAL A 162 4.74 11.39 2.71
N ALA A 163 5.28 10.21 3.05
CA ALA A 163 4.74 9.33 4.08
C ALA A 163 4.72 9.98 5.47
N ARG A 164 5.70 10.83 5.77
CA ARG A 164 5.77 11.61 7.03
C ARG A 164 4.72 12.72 7.12
N ARG A 165 4.07 13.11 6.01
CA ARG A 165 3.00 14.12 6.03
C ARG A 165 1.73 13.50 6.59
N ASN A 166 1.03 14.26 7.44
CA ASN A 166 -0.25 13.85 8.04
C ASN A 166 -0.16 12.49 8.75
N ARG A 167 0.99 12.14 9.33
CA ARG A 167 1.19 10.86 10.00
C ARG A 167 0.28 10.73 11.22
N LEU A 168 -0.02 9.50 11.62
CA LEU A 168 -0.80 9.22 12.83
C LEU A 168 -0.21 9.94 14.04
N GLY A 169 -1.03 10.71 14.76
CA GLY A 169 -0.62 11.49 15.92
C GLY A 169 -0.09 12.89 15.60
N ASP A 170 0.20 13.22 14.34
CA ASP A 170 0.63 14.55 13.94
C ASP A 170 -0.57 15.45 13.54
N PRO A 171 -0.44 16.78 13.67
CA PRO A 171 -1.41 17.71 13.09
C PRO A 171 -1.48 17.55 11.56
N ALA A 172 -2.69 17.47 11.01
CA ALA A 172 -2.91 17.46 9.57
C ALA A 172 -2.46 18.80 8.96
N ILE A 173 -1.92 18.75 7.73
CA ILE A 173 -1.53 19.91 6.96
C ILE A 173 -2.78 20.69 6.58
N ASP A 174 -2.84 21.97 6.95
CA ASP A 174 -3.94 22.86 6.61
C ASP A 174 -3.95 23.16 5.11
N PHE A 175 -5.14 23.35 4.55
CA PHE A 175 -5.33 23.72 3.15
C PHE A 175 -6.62 24.53 2.97
N ASP A 176 -6.63 25.37 1.95
CA ASP A 176 -7.82 26.09 1.51
C ASP A 176 -8.69 25.19 0.64
N TYR A 177 -10.00 25.23 0.85
CA TYR A 177 -10.99 24.59 -0.01
C TYR A 177 -12.01 25.62 -0.53
N THR A 178 -12.66 25.31 -1.64
CA THR A 178 -13.72 26.15 -2.23
C THR A 178 -15.02 25.37 -2.31
N LEU A 179 -16.13 26.00 -1.89
CA LEU A 179 -17.48 25.44 -1.99
C LEU A 179 -18.09 25.71 -3.37
N SER A 180 -19.19 25.03 -3.70
CA SER A 180 -19.90 25.19 -4.98
C SER A 180 -20.39 26.62 -5.25
N ASN A 181 -20.68 27.38 -4.19
CA ASN A 181 -21.05 28.80 -4.24
C ASN A 181 -19.85 29.76 -4.31
N GLY A 182 -18.62 29.25 -4.41
CA GLY A 182 -17.38 30.03 -4.50
C GLY A 182 -16.83 30.54 -3.17
N LYS A 183 -17.51 30.32 -2.04
CA LYS A 183 -16.99 30.63 -0.71
C LYS A 183 -15.77 29.76 -0.41
N ARG A 184 -14.70 30.37 0.08
CA ARG A 184 -13.50 29.67 0.55
C ARG A 184 -13.59 29.38 2.05
N GLY A 185 -12.93 28.32 2.49
CA GLY A 185 -12.68 28.00 3.89
C GLY A 185 -11.35 27.25 4.03
N ARG A 186 -10.87 27.06 5.26
CA ARG A 186 -9.69 26.24 5.56
C ARG A 186 -10.07 25.00 6.35
N LEU A 187 -9.28 23.93 6.23
CA LEU A 187 -9.47 22.69 7.00
C LEU A 187 -9.63 23.00 8.50
N TYR A 188 -8.78 23.88 9.03
CA TYR A 188 -8.78 24.24 10.45
C TYR A 188 -9.98 25.09 10.88
N ASP A 189 -10.72 25.71 9.95
CA ASP A 189 -11.95 26.45 10.25
C ASP A 189 -13.14 25.51 10.55
N VAL A 190 -13.02 24.21 10.21
CA VAL A 190 -14.08 23.22 10.44
C VAL A 190 -14.06 22.72 11.89
N SER A 191 -14.89 23.30 12.73
CA SER A 191 -15.06 22.86 14.12
C SER A 191 -15.96 21.62 14.23
N ALA A 192 -15.43 20.52 14.80
CA ALA A 192 -16.12 19.27 15.13
C ALA A 192 -15.31 18.47 16.18
N GLU A 193 -15.93 17.54 16.90
CA GLU A 193 -15.21 16.60 17.79
C GLU A 193 -14.34 15.64 16.96
N TYR A 194 -14.92 15.16 15.85
CA TYR A 194 -14.24 14.40 14.81
C TYR A 194 -14.51 15.00 13.44
N LEU A 195 -13.50 15.07 12.59
CA LEU A 195 -13.63 15.46 11.19
C LEU A 195 -13.17 14.32 10.29
N ILE A 196 -14.07 13.81 9.47
CA ILE A 196 -13.72 12.93 8.37
C ILE A 196 -13.35 13.82 7.18
N LEU A 197 -12.10 13.72 6.75
CA LEU A 197 -11.64 14.31 5.51
C LEU A 197 -11.69 13.23 4.43
N TYR A 198 -12.53 13.45 3.41
CA TYR A 198 -12.83 12.49 2.38
C TYR A 198 -12.39 13.02 1.01
N PHE A 199 -11.29 12.49 0.48
CA PHE A 199 -10.85 12.78 -0.87
C PHE A 199 -11.55 11.84 -1.85
N TYR A 200 -12.24 12.41 -2.84
CA TYR A 200 -13.11 11.65 -3.74
C TYR A 200 -13.08 12.22 -5.16
N ASN A 201 -13.42 11.37 -6.13
CA ASN A 201 -13.61 11.77 -7.53
C ASN A 201 -15.06 11.48 -7.98
N PRO A 202 -15.69 12.37 -8.77
CA PRO A 202 -17.08 12.24 -9.24
C PRO A 202 -17.36 10.96 -10.04
N ASP A 203 -16.45 10.60 -10.94
CA ASP A 203 -16.56 9.42 -11.81
C ASP A 203 -15.83 8.20 -11.23
N CYS A 204 -16.01 7.94 -9.93
CA CYS A 204 -15.34 6.84 -9.25
C CYS A 204 -16.33 5.90 -8.55
N ASP A 205 -16.43 4.65 -9.03
CA ASP A 205 -17.30 3.62 -8.46
C ASP A 205 -17.00 3.37 -6.99
N ALA A 206 -15.71 3.26 -6.63
CA ALA A 206 -15.27 3.10 -5.24
C ALA A 206 -15.65 4.31 -4.36
N CYS A 207 -15.65 5.54 -4.90
CA CYS A 207 -16.14 6.71 -4.17
C CYS A 207 -17.65 6.65 -3.93
N ARG A 208 -18.43 6.15 -4.90
CA ARG A 208 -19.88 5.96 -4.72
C ARG A 208 -20.17 4.90 -3.67
N GLU A 209 -19.43 3.79 -3.68
CA GLU A 209 -19.52 2.73 -2.67
C GLU A 209 -19.20 3.26 -1.26
N MET A 210 -18.05 3.93 -1.08
CA MET A 210 -17.66 4.51 0.20
C MET A 210 -18.67 5.56 0.71
N THR A 211 -19.24 6.35 -0.19
CA THR A 211 -20.29 7.32 0.15
C THR A 211 -21.55 6.61 0.66
N LEU A 212 -21.93 5.50 0.03
CA LEU A 212 -23.08 4.68 0.46
C LEU A 212 -22.83 4.02 1.82
N GLU A 213 -21.64 3.46 2.04
CA GLU A 213 -21.25 2.84 3.31
C GLU A 213 -21.35 3.83 4.48
N LEU A 214 -20.71 5.00 4.33
CA LEU A 214 -20.78 6.07 5.33
C LEU A 214 -22.24 6.46 5.61
N LYS A 215 -23.05 6.66 4.58
CA LYS A 215 -24.45 7.06 4.71
C LYS A 215 -25.33 6.00 5.40
N GLN A 216 -25.04 4.71 5.18
CA GLN A 216 -25.85 3.60 5.71
C GLN A 216 -25.42 3.16 7.11
N SER A 217 -24.23 3.53 7.56
CA SER A 217 -23.72 3.22 8.90
C SER A 217 -24.58 3.85 10.00
N SER A 218 -25.13 2.99 10.87
CA SER A 218 -25.90 3.44 12.05
C SER A 218 -25.01 4.15 13.08
N VAL A 219 -23.75 3.73 13.23
CA VAL A 219 -22.76 4.37 14.09
C VAL A 219 -22.50 5.79 13.58
N PHE A 220 -22.15 5.91 12.30
CA PHE A 220 -21.87 7.22 11.69
C PHE A 220 -23.08 8.16 11.78
N LYS A 221 -24.28 7.66 11.47
CA LYS A 221 -25.52 8.43 11.58
C LYS A 221 -25.75 8.97 13.00
N GLY A 222 -25.51 8.17 14.04
CA GLY A 222 -25.62 8.63 15.42
C GLY A 222 -24.63 9.74 15.77
N PHE A 223 -23.40 9.68 15.25
CA PHE A 223 -22.41 10.76 15.41
C PHE A 223 -22.79 12.04 14.65
N MET A 224 -23.37 11.91 13.45
CA MET A 224 -23.87 13.06 12.66
C MET A 224 -25.05 13.74 13.35
N GLU A 225 -26.03 12.97 13.84
CA GLU A 225 -27.21 13.48 14.55
C GLU A 225 -26.84 14.20 15.86
N SER A 226 -25.83 13.68 16.58
CA SER A 226 -25.27 14.31 17.77
C SER A 226 -24.29 15.47 17.48
N LYS A 227 -24.06 15.79 16.20
CA LYS A 227 -23.14 16.85 15.72
C LYS A 227 -21.69 16.68 16.20
N LYS A 228 -21.29 15.45 16.52
CA LYS A 228 -19.92 15.13 16.94
C LYS A 228 -18.99 14.98 15.75
N VAL A 229 -19.48 14.41 14.65
CA VAL A 229 -18.71 14.25 13.42
C VAL A 229 -19.16 15.22 12.34
N LYS A 230 -18.21 15.66 11.51
CA LYS A 230 -18.47 16.33 10.23
C LYS A 230 -17.69 15.62 9.12
N VAL A 231 -18.19 15.72 7.89
CA VAL A 231 -17.47 15.27 6.69
C VAL A 231 -17.09 16.50 5.87
N LEU A 232 -15.80 16.63 5.57
CA LEU A 232 -15.28 17.52 4.55
C LEU A 232 -14.90 16.67 3.35
N ALA A 233 -15.77 16.66 2.33
CA ALA A 233 -15.53 15.96 1.09
C ALA A 233 -14.81 16.92 0.12
N VAL A 234 -13.64 16.51 -0.36
CA VAL A 234 -12.75 17.36 -1.16
C VAL A 234 -12.45 16.67 -2.48
N TYR A 235 -12.79 17.35 -3.57
CA TYR A 235 -12.33 17.00 -4.90
C TYR A 235 -10.98 17.67 -5.20
N PRO A 236 -9.89 16.91 -5.37
CA PRO A 236 -8.56 17.48 -5.48
C PRO A 236 -8.10 17.75 -6.93
N ASP A 237 -8.94 17.47 -7.93
CA ASP A 237 -8.60 17.50 -9.36
C ASP A 237 -9.18 18.74 -10.10
N GLU A 238 -8.74 18.94 -11.36
CA GLU A 238 -8.99 20.16 -12.14
C GLU A 238 -10.43 20.31 -12.67
N ASP A 239 -11.13 19.21 -12.95
CA ASP A 239 -12.45 19.26 -13.61
C ASP A 239 -13.59 19.62 -12.64
N VAL A 240 -13.63 20.90 -12.25
CA VAL A 240 -14.65 21.45 -11.36
C VAL A 240 -16.06 21.37 -11.96
N GLN A 241 -16.17 21.32 -13.30
CA GLN A 241 -17.48 21.23 -13.96
C GLN A 241 -18.07 19.83 -13.79
N ALA A 242 -17.29 18.78 -14.05
CA ALA A 242 -17.68 17.40 -13.75
C ALA A 242 -18.02 17.23 -12.27
N TRP A 243 -17.23 17.83 -11.36
CA TRP A 243 -17.53 17.84 -9.93
C TRP A 243 -18.89 18.47 -9.60
N LYS A 244 -19.21 19.62 -10.20
CA LYS A 244 -20.49 20.31 -9.98
C LYS A 244 -21.69 19.48 -10.44
N GLU A 245 -21.55 18.75 -11.54
CA GLU A 245 -22.62 17.91 -12.10
C GLU A 245 -22.99 16.74 -11.19
N HIS A 246 -22.03 16.23 -10.41
CA HIS A 246 -22.22 15.11 -9.49
C HIS A 246 -22.59 15.51 -8.05
N LEU A 247 -22.70 16.81 -7.74
CA LEU A 247 -23.06 17.28 -6.39
C LEU A 247 -24.41 16.75 -5.91
N GLY A 248 -25.34 16.46 -6.83
CA GLY A 248 -26.66 15.92 -6.50
C GLY A 248 -26.64 14.49 -5.96
N GLU A 249 -25.56 13.74 -6.19
CA GLU A 249 -25.39 12.36 -5.70
C GLU A 249 -24.81 12.32 -4.27
N MET A 250 -24.22 13.42 -3.83
CA MET A 250 -23.54 13.52 -2.53
C MET A 250 -24.53 13.91 -1.41
N PRO A 251 -24.30 13.45 -0.15
CA PRO A 251 -25.11 13.87 0.99
C PRO A 251 -25.06 15.38 1.23
N SER A 252 -26.21 16.01 1.41
CA SER A 252 -26.33 17.47 1.54
C SER A 252 -25.90 18.02 2.90
N ASP A 253 -25.75 17.14 3.90
CA ASP A 253 -25.24 17.43 5.24
C ASP A 253 -23.70 17.42 5.32
N TRP A 254 -23.02 17.07 4.23
CA TRP A 254 -21.56 17.12 4.13
C TRP A 254 -21.06 18.48 3.61
N ILE A 255 -19.82 18.83 3.95
CA ILE A 255 -19.15 19.99 3.37
C ILE A 255 -18.54 19.54 2.05
N LEU A 256 -19.25 19.79 0.95
CA LEU A 256 -18.79 19.46 -0.40
C LEU A 256 -17.90 20.57 -0.94
N SER A 257 -16.66 20.25 -1.25
CA SER A 257 -15.65 21.22 -1.65
C SER A 257 -14.70 20.69 -2.72
N TYR A 258 -13.94 21.59 -3.32
CA TYR A 258 -12.86 21.28 -4.25
C TYR A 258 -11.62 22.13 -3.97
N ASP A 259 -10.45 21.64 -4.36
CA ASP A 259 -9.21 22.40 -4.34
C ASP A 259 -9.06 23.22 -5.63
N LYS A 260 -9.40 24.50 -5.53
CA LYS A 260 -9.39 25.42 -6.68
C LYS A 260 -7.99 25.61 -7.28
N GLU A 261 -6.95 25.48 -6.48
CA GLU A 261 -5.57 25.73 -6.91
C GLU A 261 -4.79 24.42 -7.10
N VAL A 262 -5.44 23.26 -6.96
CA VAL A 262 -4.89 21.91 -7.17
C VAL A 262 -3.61 21.65 -6.36
N LYS A 263 -3.41 22.43 -5.28
CA LYS A 263 -2.24 22.37 -4.39
C LYS A 263 -2.10 21.04 -3.67
N LEU A 264 -3.21 20.38 -3.35
CA LEU A 264 -3.22 19.08 -2.69
C LEU A 264 -2.41 18.05 -3.48
N ARG A 265 -2.57 18.04 -4.81
CA ARG A 265 -1.81 17.17 -5.72
C ARG A 265 -0.47 17.76 -6.12
N GLU A 266 -0.45 19.01 -6.59
CA GLU A 266 0.78 19.62 -7.12
C GLU A 266 1.90 19.72 -6.08
N LYS A 267 1.54 19.89 -4.79
CA LYS A 267 2.49 19.95 -3.68
C LYS A 267 2.51 18.69 -2.84
N GLU A 268 1.73 17.67 -3.21
CA GLU A 268 1.56 16.41 -2.46
C GLU A 268 1.27 16.64 -0.97
N LEU A 269 0.44 17.64 -0.64
CA LEU A 269 0.14 17.96 0.76
C LEU A 269 -0.52 16.79 1.48
N TYR A 270 -1.19 15.93 0.72
CA TYR A 270 -1.72 14.64 1.14
C TYR A 270 -1.26 13.59 0.13
N ASP A 271 -0.99 12.37 0.61
CA ASP A 271 -0.71 11.24 -0.27
C ASP A 271 -2.03 10.76 -0.91
N LEU A 272 -2.29 11.24 -2.13
CA LEU A 272 -3.48 10.96 -2.92
C LEU A 272 -3.17 9.97 -4.07
N LYS A 273 -2.26 9.02 -3.82
CA LYS A 273 -1.93 7.92 -4.76
C LYS A 273 -3.14 7.06 -5.13
N ALA A 274 -4.13 6.99 -4.25
CA ALA A 274 -5.40 6.33 -4.50
C ALA A 274 -6.56 7.17 -3.98
N ILE A 275 -7.66 7.15 -4.72
CA ILE A 275 -8.93 7.77 -4.38
C ILE A 275 -10.01 6.69 -4.57
N PRO A 276 -10.95 6.51 -3.64
CA PRO A 276 -11.19 7.32 -2.44
C PRO A 276 -10.14 7.17 -1.34
N CYS A 277 -9.99 8.20 -0.50
CA CYS A 277 -9.11 8.19 0.66
C CYS A 277 -9.78 8.90 1.86
N LEU A 278 -9.79 8.25 3.03
CA LEU A 278 -10.32 8.82 4.28
C LEU A 278 -9.22 9.11 5.28
N TYR A 279 -9.31 10.29 5.89
CA TYR A 279 -8.61 10.63 7.12
C TYR A 279 -9.65 10.89 8.21
N LEU A 280 -9.37 10.44 9.43
CA LEU A 280 -10.13 10.81 10.62
C LEU A 280 -9.27 11.74 11.48
N LEU A 281 -9.76 12.93 11.75
CA LEU A 281 -9.07 13.95 12.54
C LEU A 281 -9.84 14.22 13.83
N ASN A 282 -9.12 14.54 14.91
CA ASN A 282 -9.75 15.00 16.15
C ASN A 282 -10.10 16.51 16.09
N LYS A 283 -10.61 17.05 17.21
CA LYS A 283 -10.98 18.47 17.33
C LYS A 283 -9.82 19.44 17.05
N GLU A 284 -8.58 19.06 17.40
CA GLU A 284 -7.34 19.80 17.11
C GLU A 284 -6.76 19.54 15.70
N LYS A 285 -7.45 18.77 14.85
CA LYS A 285 -6.96 18.32 13.52
C LYS A 285 -5.75 17.38 13.57
N VAL A 286 -5.51 16.74 14.70
CA VAL A 286 -4.54 15.64 14.80
C VAL A 286 -5.10 14.42 14.09
N VAL A 287 -4.27 13.75 13.29
CA VAL A 287 -4.64 12.58 12.51
C VAL A 287 -4.78 11.36 13.43
N LEU A 288 -6.00 10.83 13.52
CA LEU A 288 -6.34 9.62 14.26
C LEU A 288 -6.29 8.38 13.36
N LEU A 289 -6.70 8.53 12.10
CA LEU A 289 -6.60 7.52 11.06
C LEU A 289 -6.16 8.20 9.76
N LYS A 290 -5.27 7.54 9.02
CA LYS A 290 -4.74 7.98 7.72
C LYS A 290 -4.99 6.89 6.68
N ASP A 291 -5.44 7.29 5.50
CA ASP A 291 -5.70 6.38 4.37
C ASP A 291 -6.52 5.14 4.79
N ALA A 292 -7.59 5.41 5.54
CA ALA A 292 -8.38 4.40 6.23
C ALA A 292 -9.56 3.92 5.39
N SER A 293 -9.90 2.65 5.56
CA SER A 293 -11.16 2.09 5.09
C SER A 293 -12.35 2.61 5.89
N PHE A 294 -13.55 2.53 5.31
CA PHE A 294 -14.80 2.79 6.02
C PHE A 294 -14.89 1.99 7.33
N HIS A 295 -14.57 0.68 7.31
CA HIS A 295 -14.63 -0.18 8.49
C HIS A 295 -13.72 0.28 9.64
N GLN A 296 -12.52 0.79 9.33
CA GLN A 296 -11.62 1.32 10.36
C GLN A 296 -12.19 2.58 11.00
N VAL A 297 -12.76 3.49 10.20
CA VAL A 297 -13.41 4.70 10.70
C VAL A 297 -14.63 4.35 11.55
N GLU A 298 -15.49 3.44 11.09
CA GLU A 298 -16.67 2.99 11.82
C GLU A 298 -16.30 2.34 13.16
N ALA A 299 -15.32 1.43 13.16
CA ALA A 299 -14.84 0.77 14.37
C ALA A 299 -14.26 1.77 15.38
N PHE A 300 -13.49 2.76 14.91
CA PHE A 300 -12.97 3.82 15.78
C PHE A 300 -14.10 4.60 16.44
N LEU A 301 -15.07 5.08 15.64
CA LEU A 301 -16.21 5.83 16.14
C LEU A 301 -17.02 5.01 17.15
N TYR A 302 -17.30 3.74 16.85
CA TYR A 302 -17.99 2.83 17.78
C TYR A 302 -17.25 2.72 19.13
N ASN A 303 -15.95 2.47 19.11
CA ASN A 303 -15.15 2.32 20.33
C ASN A 303 -15.03 3.61 21.14
N SER A 304 -15.08 4.77 20.49
CA SER A 304 -15.08 6.08 21.19
C SER A 304 -16.39 6.42 21.91
N GLN A 305 -17.44 5.61 21.76
CA GLN A 305 -18.69 5.74 22.53
C GLN A 305 -18.62 5.03 23.89
N LEU A 306 -17.68 4.09 24.05
CA LEU A 306 -17.46 3.28 25.26
C LEU A 306 -16.57 4.02 26.27
#